data_AF-A0A382XJG1-F1
#
_entry.id   AF-A0A382XJG1-F1
#
_cell.length_a   1.000
_cell.length_b   1.000
_cell.length_c   1.000
_cell.angle_alpha   90.00
_cell.angle_beta   90.00
_cell.angle_gamma   90.00
#
_symmetry.space_group_name_H-M   'P 1'
#
loop_
_entity.id
_entity.type
_entity.pdbx_description
1 polymer ?
#
loop_
_entity_poly.entity_id
_entity_poly.type
_entity_poly.pdbx_seq_one_letter_code
_entity_poly.pdbx_strand_id
1 'polypeptide(L)'
;IRSDSDLYTFGYRFKPWTGPPIATAEEILTYMGEVIDDNDIDRHIRYCHTISSASWSTEDRRWTLDVTRTDTGEQVRFTGDFLWMCQGYYRHSAGYTPEWEGMDRFGGEIVHPQTWPEDLDYAGKQVVVIGSGATAATLIPAMAADCGHVTMLQRSPTYFVARPNSNELADTLRELDIPEEWTHEIVRRQILLTQQQVVQLSAEFPDLVRDELFKGIREVLGEDYDVGPHFTPSYPPWRQRLAVIPDGDLFHSIAAGDASVVTDEIEAFT
;
A
#
# COMPACT_ATOMS: atom_id res chain seq x y z
N ILE A 1 -6.92 -4.24 6.08
CA ILE A 1 -5.85 -3.72 5.19
C ILE A 1 -5.94 -2.20 5.07
N ARG A 2 -4.82 -1.53 4.80
CA ARG A 2 -4.69 -0.07 4.77
C ARG A 2 -3.79 0.39 3.63
N SER A 3 -3.78 1.69 3.37
CA SER A 3 -2.77 2.33 2.52
C SER A 3 -1.38 2.28 3.17
N ASP A 4 -0.33 2.43 2.36
CA ASP A 4 1.04 2.74 2.81
C ASP A 4 1.42 4.21 2.52
N SER A 5 0.45 4.99 2.03
CA SER A 5 0.55 6.38 1.61
C SER A 5 -0.42 7.22 2.42
N ASP A 6 -0.02 8.45 2.75
CA ASP A 6 -0.87 9.35 3.52
C ASP A 6 -1.97 10.01 2.66
N LEU A 7 -3.16 10.21 3.23
CA LEU A 7 -4.30 10.81 2.52
C LEU A 7 -4.31 12.35 2.59
N TYR A 8 -3.41 12.98 3.34
CA TYR A 8 -3.21 14.44 3.23
C TYR A 8 -2.54 14.82 1.91
N THR A 9 -1.69 13.96 1.35
CA THR A 9 -1.05 14.15 0.04
C THR A 9 -1.80 13.48 -1.13
N PHE A 10 -2.50 12.36 -0.89
CA PHE A 10 -3.28 11.67 -1.91
C PHE A 10 -4.76 12.11 -1.99
N GLY A 11 -5.30 12.72 -0.94
CA GLY A 11 -6.63 13.32 -0.95
C GLY A 11 -6.72 14.50 -1.92
N TYR A 12 -7.93 14.74 -2.42
CA TYR A 12 -8.26 15.86 -3.29
C TYR A 12 -8.33 17.17 -2.50
N ARG A 13 -7.71 18.21 -3.05
CA ARG A 13 -7.75 19.56 -2.45
C ARG A 13 -9.17 20.11 -2.27
N PHE A 14 -10.10 19.74 -3.15
CA PHE A 14 -11.50 20.19 -3.09
C PHE A 14 -12.38 19.33 -2.16
N LYS A 15 -11.84 18.22 -1.63
CA LYS A 15 -12.48 17.37 -0.62
C LYS A 15 -11.44 17.05 0.46
N PRO A 16 -11.20 17.97 1.41
CA PRO A 16 -10.19 17.80 2.44
C PRO A 16 -10.33 16.45 3.17
N TRP A 17 -9.24 15.70 3.27
CA TRP A 17 -9.15 14.52 4.13
C TRP A 17 -9.05 14.94 5.60
N THR A 18 -9.89 14.36 6.46
CA THR A 18 -10.00 14.72 7.88
C THR A 18 -9.66 13.57 8.84
N GLY A 19 -9.40 12.37 8.31
CA GLY A 19 -9.09 11.18 9.11
C GLY A 19 -7.59 11.05 9.47
N PRO A 20 -7.18 9.86 9.94
CA PRO A 20 -5.78 9.55 10.21
C PRO A 20 -4.94 9.63 8.93
N PRO A 21 -3.62 9.91 9.00
CA PRO A 21 -2.78 10.00 7.81
C PRO A 21 -2.85 8.73 6.95
N ILE A 22 -2.68 7.56 7.54
CA ILE A 22 -2.78 6.27 6.87
C ILE A 22 -4.19 5.70 7.06
N ALA A 23 -5.00 5.75 6.00
CA ALA A 23 -6.38 5.27 6.04
C ALA A 23 -6.49 3.78 5.68
N THR A 24 -7.52 3.16 6.21
CA THR A 24 -7.99 1.82 5.85
C THR A 24 -8.58 1.79 4.44
N ALA A 25 -8.71 0.59 3.87
CA ALA A 25 -9.38 0.44 2.57
C ALA A 25 -10.84 0.92 2.59
N GLU A 26 -11.56 0.70 3.68
CA GLU A 26 -12.97 1.13 3.84
C GLU A 26 -13.09 2.66 3.88
N GLU A 27 -12.22 3.33 4.62
CA GLU A 27 -12.15 4.79 4.65
C GLU A 27 -11.85 5.40 3.27
N ILE A 28 -10.93 4.79 2.52
CA ILE A 28 -10.60 5.24 1.15
C ILE A 28 -11.80 5.04 0.22
N LEU A 29 -12.48 3.89 0.30
CA LEU A 29 -13.67 3.62 -0.52
C LEU A 29 -14.80 4.59 -0.19
N THR A 30 -15.03 4.88 1.09
CA THR A 30 -16.01 5.86 1.56
C THR A 30 -15.67 7.24 1.03
N TYR A 31 -14.42 7.69 1.20
CA TYR A 31 -13.94 8.98 0.70
C TYR A 31 -14.12 9.12 -0.82
N MET A 32 -13.77 8.09 -1.59
CA MET A 32 -13.93 8.10 -3.04
C MET A 32 -15.41 8.10 -3.46
N GLY A 33 -16.27 7.38 -2.74
CA GLY A 33 -17.72 7.40 -2.94
C GLY A 33 -18.30 8.79 -2.71
N GLU A 34 -17.96 9.43 -1.60
CA GLU A 34 -18.36 10.82 -1.32
C GLU A 34 -17.89 11.79 -2.40
N VAL A 35 -16.65 11.66 -2.90
CA VAL A 35 -16.14 12.50 -4.01
C VAL A 35 -16.99 12.31 -5.27
N ILE A 36 -17.38 11.08 -5.60
CA ILE A 36 -18.20 10.78 -6.76
C ILE A 36 -19.60 11.40 -6.62
N ASP A 37 -20.21 11.24 -5.44
CA ASP A 37 -21.56 11.71 -5.14
C ASP A 37 -21.64 13.25 -5.06
N ASP A 38 -20.75 13.87 -4.27
CA ASP A 38 -20.70 15.32 -4.05
C ASP A 38 -20.50 16.11 -5.36
N ASN A 39 -19.89 15.48 -6.37
CA ASN A 39 -19.54 16.10 -7.64
C ASN A 39 -20.36 15.56 -8.83
N ASP A 40 -21.36 14.69 -8.60
CA ASP A 40 -22.24 14.12 -9.62
C ASP A 40 -21.44 13.48 -10.79
N ILE A 41 -20.38 12.75 -10.43
CA ILE A 41 -19.47 12.08 -11.37
C ILE A 41 -20.05 10.74 -11.82
N ASP A 42 -20.87 10.10 -10.98
CA ASP A 42 -21.41 8.74 -11.20
C ASP A 42 -22.07 8.59 -12.58
N ARG A 43 -22.89 9.56 -13.00
CA ARG A 43 -23.57 9.56 -14.31
C ARG A 43 -22.62 9.51 -15.52
N HIS A 44 -21.36 9.90 -15.33
CA HIS A 44 -20.32 9.91 -16.36
C HIS A 44 -19.49 8.63 -16.37
N ILE A 45 -19.59 7.80 -15.32
CA ILE A 45 -18.90 6.53 -15.24
C ILE A 45 -19.73 5.45 -15.93
N ARG A 46 -19.05 4.48 -16.55
CA ARG A 46 -19.66 3.27 -17.10
C ARG A 46 -19.05 2.08 -16.39
N TYR A 47 -19.66 1.71 -15.26
CA TYR A 47 -19.25 0.52 -14.51
C TYR A 47 -19.48 -0.76 -15.32
N CYS A 48 -18.79 -1.84 -14.96
CA CYS A 48 -18.88 -3.12 -15.67
C CYS A 48 -18.47 -3.04 -17.14
N HIS A 49 -17.58 -2.12 -17.53
CA HIS A 49 -17.06 -1.98 -18.89
C HIS A 49 -15.55 -2.20 -18.91
N THR A 50 -15.08 -3.22 -19.63
CA THR A 50 -13.66 -3.51 -19.82
C THR A 50 -13.25 -3.17 -21.24
N ILE A 51 -12.32 -2.22 -21.40
CA ILE A 51 -11.75 -1.87 -22.70
C ILE A 51 -10.76 -2.97 -23.11
N SER A 52 -11.01 -3.61 -24.26
CA SER A 52 -10.16 -4.66 -24.82
C SER A 52 -9.19 -4.12 -25.87
N SER A 53 -9.57 -3.06 -26.57
CA SER A 53 -8.77 -2.44 -27.63
C SER A 53 -9.01 -0.93 -27.69
N ALA A 54 -8.01 -0.20 -28.16
CA ALA A 54 -8.12 1.21 -28.51
C ALA A 54 -7.36 1.46 -29.82
N SER A 55 -8.02 2.07 -30.81
CA SER A 55 -7.41 2.36 -32.12
C SER A 55 -7.71 3.80 -32.56
N TRP A 56 -6.70 4.49 -33.06
CA TRP A 56 -6.83 5.83 -33.64
C TRP A 56 -7.10 5.76 -35.14
N SER A 57 -8.12 6.49 -35.62
CA SER A 57 -8.37 6.73 -37.05
C SER A 57 -7.87 8.11 -37.43
N THR A 58 -6.87 8.18 -38.32
CA THR A 58 -6.38 9.47 -38.86
C THR A 58 -7.40 10.13 -39.79
N GLU A 59 -8.17 9.31 -40.53
CA GLU A 59 -9.23 9.79 -41.43
C GLU A 59 -10.36 10.46 -40.65
N ASP A 60 -10.87 9.77 -39.63
CA ASP A 60 -11.98 10.24 -38.80
C ASP A 60 -11.57 11.15 -37.64
N ARG A 61 -10.25 11.27 -37.42
CA ARG A 61 -9.59 12.00 -36.33
C ARG A 61 -10.16 11.67 -34.95
N ARG A 62 -10.38 10.37 -34.68
CA ARG A 62 -10.96 9.91 -33.41
C ARG A 62 -10.39 8.57 -32.96
N TRP A 63 -10.45 8.35 -31.66
CA TRP A 63 -10.29 7.05 -31.04
C TRP A 63 -11.56 6.22 -31.19
N THR A 64 -11.37 4.93 -31.39
CA THR A 64 -12.40 3.89 -31.28
C THR A 64 -11.97 2.90 -30.21
N LEU A 65 -12.87 2.60 -29.27
CA LEU A 65 -12.66 1.66 -28.17
C LEU A 65 -13.60 0.47 -28.35
N ASP A 66 -13.06 -0.76 -28.39
CA ASP A 66 -13.87 -1.97 -28.30
C ASP A 66 -13.95 -2.42 -26.84
N VAL A 67 -15.17 -2.51 -26.33
CA VAL A 67 -15.43 -2.65 -24.90
C VAL A 67 -16.38 -3.81 -24.66
N THR A 68 -16.05 -4.66 -23.70
CA THR A 68 -16.91 -5.75 -23.24
C THR A 68 -17.60 -5.34 -21.95
N ARG A 69 -18.92 -5.48 -21.91
CA ARG A 69 -19.70 -5.36 -20.68
C ARG A 69 -19.55 -6.62 -19.84
N THR A 70 -19.02 -6.52 -18.63
CA THR A 70 -18.71 -7.68 -17.79
C THR A 70 -19.93 -8.30 -17.11
N ASP A 71 -21.02 -7.56 -17.00
CA ASP A 71 -22.31 -8.01 -16.43
C ASP A 71 -23.14 -8.85 -17.42
N THR A 72 -22.96 -8.63 -18.72
CA THR A 72 -23.82 -9.19 -19.79
C THR A 72 -23.04 -9.93 -20.87
N GLY A 73 -21.73 -9.70 -20.99
CA GLY A 73 -20.89 -10.18 -22.09
C GLY A 73 -21.09 -9.41 -23.41
N GLU A 74 -21.93 -8.37 -23.42
CA GLU A 74 -22.22 -7.57 -24.61
C GLU A 74 -20.97 -6.82 -25.09
N GLN A 75 -20.73 -6.84 -26.41
CA GLN A 75 -19.69 -6.03 -27.04
C GLN A 75 -20.26 -4.69 -27.48
N VAL A 76 -19.69 -3.60 -26.97
CA VAL A 76 -20.07 -2.23 -27.28
C VAL A 76 -18.86 -1.44 -27.78
N ARG A 77 -19.13 -0.37 -28.53
CA ARG A 77 -18.09 0.49 -29.09
C ARG A 77 -18.30 1.93 -28.66
N PHE A 78 -17.24 2.57 -28.20
CA PHE A 78 -17.20 4.00 -27.93
C PHE A 78 -16.26 4.70 -28.90
N THR A 79 -16.54 5.96 -29.19
CA THR A 79 -15.64 6.82 -29.96
C THR A 79 -15.46 8.15 -29.24
N GLY A 80 -14.28 8.74 -29.36
CA GLY A 80 -13.99 10.06 -28.79
C GLY A 80 -12.76 10.72 -29.40
N ASP A 81 -12.66 12.03 -29.26
CA ASP A 81 -11.55 12.80 -29.83
C ASP A 81 -10.27 12.65 -28.99
N PHE A 82 -10.42 12.46 -27.68
CA PHE A 82 -9.33 12.31 -26.72
C PHE A 82 -9.47 11.00 -25.95
N LEU A 83 -8.32 10.35 -25.71
CA LEU A 83 -8.20 9.19 -24.85
C LEU A 83 -7.23 9.52 -23.72
N TRP A 84 -7.76 9.67 -22.51
CA TRP A 84 -6.96 9.87 -21.30
C TRP A 84 -6.95 8.57 -20.48
N MET A 85 -5.77 7.99 -20.31
CA MET A 85 -5.58 6.67 -19.72
C MET A 85 -5.26 6.78 -18.22
N CYS A 86 -6.20 6.36 -17.36
CA CYS A 86 -6.10 6.37 -15.89
C CYS A 86 -6.19 4.97 -15.27
N GLN A 87 -5.85 3.89 -15.98
CA GLN A 87 -6.05 2.51 -15.50
C GLN A 87 -5.07 2.02 -14.41
N GLY A 88 -4.26 2.90 -13.84
CA GLY A 88 -3.17 2.52 -12.94
C GLY A 88 -2.00 1.84 -13.65
N TYR A 89 -0.98 1.46 -12.88
CA TYR A 89 0.24 0.79 -13.39
C TYR A 89 0.33 -0.69 -13.01
N TYR A 90 -0.63 -1.21 -12.24
CA TYR A 90 -0.69 -2.61 -11.86
C TYR A 90 -1.38 -3.45 -12.95
N ARG A 91 -0.90 -4.68 -13.14
CA ARG A 91 -1.58 -5.67 -13.98
C ARG A 91 -2.69 -6.32 -13.16
N HIS A 92 -3.92 -5.79 -13.25
CA HIS A 92 -5.04 -6.28 -12.45
C HIS A 92 -5.44 -7.73 -12.72
N SER A 93 -5.20 -8.25 -13.93
CA SER A 93 -5.54 -9.63 -14.31
C SER A 93 -4.67 -10.70 -13.67
N ALA A 94 -3.43 -10.39 -13.31
CA ALA A 94 -2.51 -11.34 -12.71
C ALA A 94 -1.34 -10.61 -12.02
N GLY A 95 -1.14 -10.90 -10.74
CA GLY A 95 0.07 -10.53 -10.03
C GLY A 95 1.27 -11.37 -10.47
N TYR A 96 2.48 -10.85 -10.25
CA TYR A 96 3.69 -11.64 -10.47
C TYR A 96 3.85 -12.63 -9.32
N THR A 97 3.73 -13.92 -9.63
CA THR A 97 4.02 -15.02 -8.70
C THR A 97 5.30 -15.69 -9.15
N PRO A 98 6.37 -15.70 -8.35
CA PRO A 98 7.56 -16.49 -8.66
C PRO A 98 7.23 -17.98 -8.71
N GLU A 99 7.97 -18.73 -9.52
CA GLU A 99 7.89 -20.19 -9.55
C GLU A 99 9.03 -20.77 -8.73
N TRP A 100 8.70 -21.71 -7.84
CA TRP A 100 9.66 -22.47 -7.04
C TRP A 100 9.46 -23.96 -7.29
N GLU A 101 10.53 -24.73 -7.14
CA GLU A 101 10.45 -26.18 -7.26
C GLU A 101 9.52 -26.76 -6.18
N GLY A 102 8.63 -27.67 -6.57
CA GLY A 102 7.75 -28.39 -5.64
C GLY A 102 6.54 -27.63 -5.13
N MET A 103 6.24 -26.42 -5.64
CA MET A 103 5.03 -25.66 -5.26
C MET A 103 3.75 -26.48 -5.44
N ASP A 104 3.70 -27.35 -6.44
CA ASP A 104 2.59 -28.25 -6.75
C ASP A 104 2.40 -29.37 -5.71
N ARG A 105 3.43 -29.65 -4.90
CA ARG A 105 3.41 -30.66 -3.82
C ARG A 105 3.01 -30.08 -2.47
N PHE A 106 3.02 -28.75 -2.33
CA PHE A 106 2.65 -28.09 -1.08
C PHE A 106 1.19 -28.41 -0.75
N GLY A 107 0.97 -29.15 0.34
CA GLY A 107 -0.37 -29.58 0.76
C GLY A 107 -1.23 -28.47 1.38
N GLY A 108 -0.66 -27.27 1.55
CA GLY A 108 -1.38 -26.09 2.03
C GLY A 108 -1.93 -25.22 0.91
N GLU A 109 -2.54 -24.10 1.28
CA GLU A 109 -3.09 -23.14 0.33
C GLU A 109 -2.06 -22.06 -0.01
N ILE A 110 -1.87 -21.77 -1.30
CA ILE A 110 -1.01 -20.68 -1.78
C ILE A 110 -1.92 -19.56 -2.26
N VAL A 111 -1.86 -18.42 -1.57
CA VAL A 111 -2.67 -17.24 -1.86
C VAL A 111 -1.78 -16.09 -2.31
N HIS A 112 -2.13 -15.48 -3.44
CA HIS A 112 -1.50 -14.24 -3.88
C HIS A 112 -2.31 -13.03 -3.36
N PRO A 113 -1.69 -12.03 -2.70
CA PRO A 113 -2.42 -10.92 -2.07
C PRO A 113 -3.31 -10.08 -3.00
N GLN A 114 -2.99 -10.03 -4.30
CA GLN A 114 -3.81 -9.34 -5.30
C GLN A 114 -5.16 -10.04 -5.57
N THR A 115 -5.26 -11.34 -5.31
CA THR A 115 -6.45 -12.16 -5.52
C THR A 115 -6.80 -12.88 -4.21
N TRP A 116 -7.06 -12.08 -3.18
CA TRP A 116 -7.36 -12.56 -1.84
C TRP A 116 -8.76 -13.21 -1.80
N PRO A 117 -8.88 -14.49 -1.40
CA PRO A 117 -10.19 -15.15 -1.23
C PRO A 117 -10.94 -14.55 -0.04
N GLU A 118 -12.24 -14.26 -0.22
CA GLU A 118 -13.10 -13.70 0.84
C GLU A 118 -13.31 -14.69 2.00
N ASP A 119 -13.24 -15.99 1.72
CA ASP A 119 -13.47 -17.10 2.64
C ASP A 119 -12.18 -17.76 3.13
N LEU A 120 -11.03 -17.10 2.94
CA LEU A 120 -9.73 -17.63 3.41
C LEU A 120 -9.72 -17.71 4.95
N ASP A 121 -9.84 -18.92 5.48
CA ASP A 121 -9.65 -19.19 6.91
C ASP A 121 -8.17 -19.47 7.21
N TYR A 122 -7.54 -18.57 7.95
CA TYR A 122 -6.17 -18.73 8.45
C TYR A 122 -6.09 -18.82 9.97
N ALA A 123 -7.24 -18.98 10.65
CA ALA A 123 -7.30 -19.01 12.11
C ALA A 123 -6.46 -20.17 12.67
N GLY A 124 -5.54 -19.86 13.60
CA GLY A 124 -4.65 -20.84 14.21
C GLY A 124 -3.64 -21.51 13.26
N LYS A 125 -3.61 -21.15 11.97
CA LYS A 125 -2.66 -21.72 10.99
C LYS A 125 -1.27 -21.10 11.11
N GLN A 126 -0.27 -21.85 10.67
CA GLN A 126 1.09 -21.34 10.47
C GLN A 126 1.18 -20.73 9.07
N VAL A 127 1.39 -19.42 8.98
CA VAL A 127 1.36 -18.69 7.72
C VAL A 127 2.76 -18.20 7.37
N VAL A 128 3.17 -18.35 6.11
CA VAL A 128 4.39 -17.74 5.56
C VAL A 128 3.99 -16.68 4.55
N VAL A 129 4.37 -15.43 4.80
CA VAL A 129 4.19 -14.31 3.85
C VAL A 129 5.51 -14.10 3.13
N ILE A 130 5.53 -14.41 1.82
CA ILE A 130 6.74 -14.27 0.99
C ILE A 130 6.78 -12.86 0.39
N GLY A 131 7.75 -12.06 0.84
CA GLY A 131 7.96 -10.67 0.44
C GLY A 131 8.00 -9.72 1.64
N SER A 132 8.66 -8.57 1.46
CA SER A 132 8.86 -7.53 2.49
C SER A 132 8.44 -6.13 2.06
N GLY A 133 7.62 -6.05 0.99
CA GLY A 133 7.10 -4.78 0.49
C GLY A 133 5.94 -4.25 1.33
N ALA A 134 5.36 -3.12 0.89
CA ALA A 134 4.20 -2.49 1.53
C ALA A 134 3.01 -3.44 1.74
N THR A 135 2.78 -4.38 0.82
CA THR A 135 1.74 -5.40 0.96
C THR A 135 1.97 -6.29 2.19
N ALA A 136 3.19 -6.80 2.38
CA ALA A 136 3.52 -7.63 3.54
C ALA A 136 3.43 -6.83 4.85
N ALA A 137 3.97 -5.61 4.84
CA ALA A 137 3.92 -4.64 5.94
C ALA A 137 2.49 -4.32 6.42
N THR A 138 1.51 -4.44 5.52
CA THR A 138 0.09 -4.21 5.80
C THR A 138 -0.65 -5.49 6.17
N LEU A 139 -0.30 -6.60 5.50
CA LEU A 139 -1.00 -7.87 5.64
C LEU A 139 -0.66 -8.57 6.95
N ILE A 140 0.63 -8.65 7.29
CA ILE A 140 1.10 -9.37 8.48
C ILE A 140 0.45 -8.88 9.77
N PRO A 141 0.50 -7.58 10.13
CA PRO A 141 -0.12 -7.13 11.38
C PRO A 141 -1.66 -7.29 11.38
N ALA A 142 -2.30 -7.25 10.21
CA ALA A 142 -3.73 -7.50 10.10
C ALA A 142 -4.12 -8.99 10.28
N MET A 143 -3.18 -9.92 10.05
CA MET A 143 -3.40 -11.36 10.21
C MET A 143 -2.87 -11.92 11.53
N ALA A 144 -1.84 -11.29 12.10
CA ALA A 144 -1.06 -11.83 13.22
C ALA A 144 -1.93 -12.23 14.41
N ALA A 145 -2.97 -11.44 14.71
CA ALA A 145 -3.87 -11.69 15.84
C ALA A 145 -4.76 -12.93 15.69
N ASP A 146 -5.06 -13.35 14.45
CA ASP A 146 -5.99 -14.47 14.19
C ASP A 146 -5.25 -15.77 13.81
N CYS A 147 -4.07 -15.66 13.21
CA CYS A 147 -3.26 -16.82 12.84
C CYS A 147 -2.58 -17.46 14.06
N GLY A 148 -2.10 -18.69 13.90
CA GLY A 148 -1.31 -19.35 14.95
C GLY A 148 0.11 -18.80 15.07
N HIS A 149 0.69 -18.40 13.93
CA HIS A 149 1.95 -17.66 13.82
C HIS A 149 2.11 -17.20 12.37
N VAL A 150 2.69 -16.01 12.14
CA VAL A 150 3.03 -15.53 10.80
C VAL A 150 4.52 -15.24 10.64
N THR A 151 5.16 -15.89 9.66
CA THR A 151 6.56 -15.63 9.30
C THR A 151 6.62 -14.77 8.04
N MET A 152 7.22 -13.58 8.13
CA MET A 152 7.64 -12.81 6.96
C MET A 152 8.93 -13.40 6.41
N LEU A 153 8.87 -14.02 5.23
CA LEU A 153 10.05 -14.49 4.52
C LEU A 153 10.44 -13.46 3.45
N GLN A 154 11.66 -12.93 3.54
CA GLN A 154 12.16 -11.93 2.61
C GLN A 154 13.52 -12.33 2.04
N ARG A 155 13.71 -12.09 0.74
CA ARG A 155 15.04 -12.23 0.12
C ARG A 155 15.95 -11.04 0.43
N SER A 156 15.36 -9.85 0.49
CA SER A 156 16.10 -8.61 0.70
C SER A 156 15.34 -7.76 1.71
N PRO A 157 16.00 -7.29 2.79
CA PRO A 157 15.36 -6.42 3.76
C PRO A 157 14.85 -5.12 3.12
N THR A 158 13.77 -4.59 3.70
CA THR A 158 13.18 -3.28 3.36
C THR A 158 13.36 -2.32 4.53
N TYR A 159 13.46 -1.02 4.25
CA TYR A 159 13.38 -0.01 5.30
C TYR A 159 11.94 0.28 5.69
N PHE A 160 11.69 0.29 7.00
CA PHE A 160 10.39 0.59 7.58
C PHE A 160 10.42 1.91 8.33
N VAL A 161 9.31 2.65 8.26
CA VAL A 161 9.07 3.87 9.04
C VAL A 161 7.97 3.55 10.04
N ALA A 162 8.33 3.36 11.31
CA ALA A 162 7.36 3.27 12.40
C ALA A 162 7.11 4.64 13.02
N ARG A 163 5.86 5.09 12.93
CA ARG A 163 5.38 6.37 13.48
C ARG A 163 3.90 6.23 13.86
N PRO A 164 3.42 7.00 14.86
CA PRO A 164 1.99 7.06 15.18
C PRO A 164 1.15 7.38 13.94
N ASN A 165 -0.03 6.77 13.83
CA ASN A 165 -0.99 7.08 12.77
C ASN A 165 -1.84 8.31 13.11
N SER A 166 -1.17 9.38 13.52
CA SER A 166 -1.77 10.66 13.86
C SER A 166 -0.92 11.78 13.29
N ASN A 167 -1.47 13.00 13.29
CA ASN A 167 -0.74 14.18 12.87
C ASN A 167 -0.98 15.29 13.89
N GLU A 168 -0.01 15.48 14.79
CA GLU A 168 -0.11 16.47 15.89
C GLU A 168 -0.42 17.89 15.39
N LEU A 169 0.08 18.26 14.20
CA LEU A 169 -0.23 19.55 13.60
C LEU A 169 -1.70 19.63 13.17
N ALA A 170 -2.23 18.58 12.54
CA ALA A 170 -3.64 18.51 12.20
C ALA A 170 -4.52 18.62 13.46
N ASP A 171 -4.17 17.87 14.51
CA ASP A 171 -4.90 17.84 15.77
C ASP A 171 -4.87 19.22 16.46
N THR A 172 -3.69 19.86 16.51
CA THR A 172 -3.53 21.22 17.05
C THR A 172 -4.37 22.24 16.27
N LEU A 173 -4.39 22.16 14.93
CA LEU A 173 -5.17 23.08 14.11
C LEU A 173 -6.68 22.90 14.32
N ARG A 174 -7.13 21.66 14.52
CA ARG A 174 -8.53 21.37 14.86
C ARG A 174 -8.90 21.87 16.26
N GLU A 175 -8.03 21.72 17.25
CA GLU A 175 -8.23 22.29 18.60
C GLU A 175 -8.34 23.82 18.59
N LEU A 176 -7.74 24.47 17.60
CA LEU A 176 -7.80 25.92 17.38
C LEU A 176 -9.00 26.36 16.51
N ASP A 177 -9.94 25.45 16.20
CA ASP A 177 -11.10 25.68 15.33
C ASP A 177 -10.72 26.20 13.92
N ILE A 178 -9.55 25.82 13.41
CA ILE A 178 -9.14 26.14 12.04
C ILE A 178 -9.97 25.30 11.05
N PRO A 179 -10.57 25.90 10.00
CA PRO A 179 -11.39 25.15 9.05
C PRO A 179 -10.62 24.03 8.35
N GLU A 180 -11.27 22.89 8.08
CA GLU A 180 -10.62 21.69 7.50
C GLU A 180 -9.92 21.95 6.16
N GLU A 181 -10.39 22.90 5.37
CA GLU A 181 -9.70 23.34 4.13
C GLU A 181 -8.29 23.89 4.41
N TRP A 182 -8.13 24.68 5.48
CA TRP A 182 -6.85 25.25 5.89
C TRP A 182 -6.01 24.20 6.61
N THR A 183 -6.63 23.42 7.50
CA THR A 183 -5.96 22.31 8.20
C THR A 183 -5.33 21.34 7.20
N HIS A 184 -6.11 20.86 6.24
CA HIS A 184 -5.61 19.95 5.21
C HIS A 184 -4.50 20.57 4.36
N GLU A 185 -4.66 21.81 3.88
CA GLU A 185 -3.63 22.47 3.06
C GLU A 185 -2.32 22.72 3.83
N ILE A 186 -2.41 23.13 5.11
CA ILE A 186 -1.24 23.35 5.98
C ILE A 186 -0.51 22.02 6.22
N VAL A 187 -1.25 20.98 6.62
CA VAL A 187 -0.70 19.65 6.90
C VAL A 187 -0.10 19.04 5.64
N ARG A 188 -0.79 19.14 4.49
CA ARG A 188 -0.27 18.69 3.20
C ARG A 188 1.08 19.34 2.87
N ARG A 189 1.20 20.66 3.03
CA ARG A 189 2.48 21.36 2.76
C ARG A 189 3.57 20.94 3.74
N GLN A 190 3.24 20.75 5.01
CA GLN A 190 4.18 20.26 6.01
C GLN A 190 4.68 18.85 5.65
N ILE A 191 3.79 17.93 5.29
CA ILE A 191 4.15 16.56 4.87
C ILE A 191 5.03 16.59 3.62
N LEU A 192 4.66 17.38 2.60
CA LEU A 192 5.46 17.51 1.37
C LEU A 192 6.87 18.05 1.66
N LEU A 193 6.98 19.05 2.55
CA LEU A 193 8.27 19.58 2.98
C LEU A 193 9.10 18.52 3.71
N THR A 194 8.50 17.80 4.66
CA THR A 194 9.16 16.72 5.40
C THR A 194 9.60 15.59 4.47
N GLN A 195 8.76 15.17 3.52
CA GLN A 195 9.13 14.18 2.51
C GLN A 195 10.32 14.65 1.68
N GLN A 196 10.30 15.89 1.18
CA GLN A 196 11.43 16.45 0.44
C GLN A 196 12.73 16.46 1.26
N GLN A 197 12.66 16.83 2.54
CA GLN A 197 13.80 16.78 3.46
C GLN A 197 14.32 15.36 3.65
N VAL A 198 13.45 14.37 3.84
CA VAL A 198 13.84 12.96 3.97
C VAL A 198 14.54 12.47 2.69
N VAL A 199 14.03 12.83 1.51
CA VAL A 199 14.70 12.49 0.23
C VAL A 199 16.09 13.09 0.17
N GLN A 200 16.22 14.38 0.50
CA GLN A 200 17.50 15.09 0.46
C GLN A 200 18.50 14.51 1.46
N LEU A 201 18.09 14.31 2.71
CA LEU A 201 18.91 13.71 3.75
C LEU A 201 19.30 12.27 3.42
N SER A 202 18.42 11.49 2.78
CA SER A 202 18.74 10.13 2.35
C SER A 202 19.83 10.11 1.27
N ALA A 203 19.92 11.16 0.45
CA ALA A 203 20.96 11.31 -0.55
C ALA A 203 22.28 11.85 0.01
N GLU A 204 22.21 12.86 0.90
CA GLU A 204 23.38 13.55 1.44
C GLU A 204 23.99 12.85 2.67
N PHE A 205 23.16 12.27 3.53
CA PHE A 205 23.53 11.66 4.81
C PHE A 205 22.82 10.30 5.02
N PRO A 206 23.04 9.31 4.14
CA PRO A 206 22.29 8.05 4.15
C PRO A 206 22.41 7.25 5.45
N ASP A 207 23.58 7.27 6.11
CA ASP A 207 23.78 6.53 7.36
C ASP A 207 23.02 7.17 8.52
N LEU A 208 22.91 8.51 8.55
CA LEU A 208 22.09 9.22 9.55
C LEU A 208 20.62 8.81 9.43
N VAL A 209 20.08 8.82 8.21
CA VAL A 209 18.68 8.41 7.97
C VAL A 209 18.48 6.94 8.32
N ARG A 210 19.46 6.07 8.00
CA ARG A 210 19.42 4.65 8.37
C ARG A 210 19.31 4.49 9.89
N ASP A 211 20.15 5.18 10.65
CA ASP A 211 20.18 5.07 12.11
C ASP A 211 18.86 5.54 12.74
N GLU A 212 18.26 6.62 12.23
CA GLU A 212 16.95 7.10 12.66
C GLU A 212 15.82 6.10 12.35
N LEU A 213 15.87 5.42 11.20
CA LEU A 213 14.90 4.36 10.87
C LEU A 213 15.06 3.17 11.82
N PHE A 214 16.28 2.76 12.12
CA PHE A 214 16.55 1.65 13.05
C PHE A 214 16.18 1.98 14.48
N LYS A 215 16.33 3.24 14.89
CA LYS A 215 15.87 3.72 16.19
C LYS A 215 14.36 3.48 16.37
N GLY A 216 13.55 3.78 15.35
CA GLY A 216 12.10 3.50 15.41
C GLY A 216 11.75 2.01 15.57
N ILE A 217 12.59 1.11 15.06
CA ILE A 217 12.43 -0.34 15.27
C ILE A 217 12.77 -0.71 16.72
N ARG A 218 13.91 -0.21 17.23
CA ARG A 218 14.39 -0.48 18.59
C ARG A 218 13.50 0.10 19.68
N GLU A 219 12.83 1.22 19.42
CA GLU A 219 11.83 1.80 20.33
C GLU A 219 10.69 0.82 20.65
N VAL A 220 10.36 -0.09 19.72
CA VAL A 220 9.32 -1.10 19.90
C VAL A 220 9.88 -2.46 20.32
N LEU A 221 10.94 -2.93 19.65
CA LEU A 221 11.51 -4.26 19.87
C LEU A 221 12.53 -4.35 21.02
N GLY A 222 12.94 -3.20 21.57
CA GLY A 222 13.97 -3.07 22.59
C GLY A 222 15.32 -2.58 22.02
N GLU A 223 16.07 -1.84 22.84
CA GLU A 223 17.35 -1.24 22.44
C GLU A 223 18.40 -2.28 22.01
N ASP A 224 18.38 -3.46 22.64
CA ASP A 224 19.30 -4.57 22.37
C ASP A 224 18.88 -5.46 21.19
N TYR A 225 17.77 -5.15 20.51
CA TYR A 225 17.31 -5.95 19.38
C TYR A 225 18.29 -5.86 18.21
N ASP A 226 18.73 -7.02 17.71
CA ASP A 226 19.62 -7.10 16.56
C ASP A 226 18.84 -6.89 15.25
N VAL A 227 18.87 -5.66 14.75
CA VAL A 227 18.28 -5.27 13.45
C VAL A 227 19.08 -5.77 12.24
N GLY A 228 20.33 -6.20 12.43
CA GLY A 228 21.26 -6.59 11.37
C GLY A 228 20.69 -7.67 10.44
N PRO A 229 20.23 -8.82 10.97
CA PRO A 229 19.77 -9.94 10.16
C PRO A 229 18.54 -9.65 9.28
N HIS A 230 17.59 -8.85 9.79
CA HIS A 230 16.24 -8.77 9.19
C HIS A 230 15.81 -7.37 8.77
N PHE A 231 16.52 -6.32 9.16
CA PHE A 231 16.08 -4.95 8.89
C PHE A 231 17.19 -4.07 8.32
N THR A 232 18.28 -4.66 7.81
CA THR A 232 19.39 -3.91 7.19
C THR A 232 19.46 -4.14 5.68
N PRO A 233 18.79 -3.28 4.87
CA PRO A 233 18.89 -3.35 3.42
C PRO A 233 20.29 -3.07 2.91
N SER A 234 20.67 -3.70 1.79
CA SER A 234 21.95 -3.48 1.10
C SER A 234 22.02 -2.15 0.34
N TYR A 235 20.91 -1.40 0.29
CA TYR A 235 20.80 -0.12 -0.39
C TYR A 235 20.63 1.04 0.60
N PRO A 236 21.04 2.27 0.24
CA PRO A 236 20.76 3.47 1.04
C PRO A 236 19.25 3.78 1.15
N PRO A 237 18.77 4.43 2.23
CA PRO A 237 17.39 4.87 2.33
C PRO A 237 16.90 5.62 1.08
N TRP A 238 15.62 5.49 0.76
CA TRP A 238 14.96 6.13 -0.39
C TRP A 238 15.47 5.71 -1.80
N ARG A 239 16.41 4.76 -1.93
CA ARG A 239 16.68 4.09 -3.22
C ARG A 239 15.55 3.13 -3.63
N GLN A 240 14.79 2.68 -2.65
CA GLN A 240 13.48 2.08 -2.81
C GLN A 240 12.52 2.80 -1.87
N ARG A 241 11.23 2.69 -2.14
CA ARG A 241 10.17 3.28 -1.31
C ARG A 241 10.26 2.73 0.12
N LEU A 242 10.17 3.60 1.12
CA LEU A 242 10.08 3.18 2.52
C LEU A 242 8.68 2.66 2.79
N ALA A 243 8.58 1.55 3.53
CA ALA A 243 7.29 1.00 3.95
C ALA A 243 6.86 1.63 5.29
N VAL A 244 5.65 2.19 5.34
CA VAL A 244 5.13 2.80 6.57
C VAL A 244 4.46 1.73 7.43
N ILE A 245 4.83 1.70 8.71
CA ILE A 245 4.27 0.85 9.76
C ILE A 245 3.57 1.79 10.76
N PRO A 246 2.31 2.17 10.52
CA PRO A 246 1.57 3.01 11.46
C PRO A 246 1.49 2.33 12.83
N ASP A 247 1.72 3.13 13.87
CA ASP A 247 1.72 2.73 15.28
C ASP A 247 2.71 1.60 15.62
N GLY A 248 3.66 1.29 14.72
CA GLY A 248 4.63 0.22 14.94
C GLY A 248 4.01 -1.19 14.98
N ASP A 249 2.80 -1.39 14.45
CA ASP A 249 2.00 -2.60 14.63
C ASP A 249 2.68 -3.92 14.20
N LEU A 250 3.44 -3.92 13.10
CA LEU A 250 4.27 -5.06 12.70
C LEU A 250 5.31 -5.39 13.77
N PHE A 251 5.97 -4.37 14.33
CA PHE A 251 6.97 -4.56 15.37
C PHE A 251 6.34 -4.99 16.69
N HIS A 252 5.16 -4.49 17.03
CA HIS A 252 4.40 -4.99 18.17
C HIS A 252 4.02 -6.47 18.02
N SER A 253 3.62 -6.89 16.81
CA SER A 253 3.33 -8.31 16.51
C SER A 253 4.59 -9.18 16.68
N ILE A 254 5.76 -8.68 16.29
CA ILE A 254 7.04 -9.37 16.50
C ILE A 254 7.41 -9.43 17.99
N ALA A 255 7.25 -8.33 18.72
CA ALA A 255 7.54 -8.27 20.15
C ALA A 255 6.62 -9.19 20.98
N ALA A 256 5.37 -9.35 20.56
CA ALA A 256 4.40 -10.27 21.18
C ALA A 256 4.72 -11.74 20.90
N GLY A 257 5.50 -12.03 19.84
CA GLY A 257 5.83 -13.38 19.40
C GLY A 257 4.83 -13.97 18.39
N ASP A 258 3.83 -13.20 17.97
CA ASP A 258 2.82 -13.62 16.98
C ASP A 258 3.36 -13.60 15.54
N ALA A 259 4.42 -12.82 15.31
CA ALA A 259 5.08 -12.69 14.03
C ALA A 259 6.61 -12.86 14.13
N SER A 260 7.23 -13.36 13.07
CA SER A 260 8.69 -13.42 12.92
C SER A 260 9.13 -12.93 11.53
N VAL A 261 10.39 -12.53 11.41
CA VAL A 261 11.00 -12.16 10.12
C VAL A 261 12.19 -13.06 9.86
N VAL A 262 12.27 -13.60 8.64
CA VAL A 262 13.36 -14.44 8.16
C VAL A 262 13.90 -13.83 6.87
N THR A 263 15.21 -13.58 6.83
CA THR A 263 15.90 -13.14 5.61
C THR A 263 16.61 -14.35 5.01
N ASP A 264 16.07 -14.91 3.94
CA ASP A 264 16.64 -16.09 3.28
C ASP A 264 16.07 -16.27 1.86
N GLU A 265 16.55 -17.30 1.16
CA GLU A 265 16.07 -17.75 -0.13
C GLU A 265 15.28 -19.07 -0.02
N ILE A 266 14.32 -19.26 -0.91
CA ILE A 266 13.53 -20.50 -1.00
C ILE A 266 14.23 -21.43 -2.00
N GLU A 267 14.74 -22.56 -1.52
CA GLU A 267 15.26 -23.63 -2.38
C GLU A 267 14.12 -24.37 -3.09
N ALA A 268 13.16 -24.90 -2.31
CA ALA A 268 12.00 -25.64 -2.81
C ALA A 268 10.86 -25.69 -1.79
N PHE A 269 9.66 -26.04 -2.25
CA PHE A 269 8.51 -26.43 -1.45
C PHE A 269 8.50 -27.96 -1.29
N THR A 270 8.06 -28.42 -0.11
CA THR A 270 7.97 -29.83 0.29
C THR A 270 6.55 -30.27 0.53
#